data_AF-A0A9J7YB36-F1
#
_entry.id   AF-A0A9J7YB36-F1
#
_cell.length_a   1.000
_cell.length_b   1.000
_cell.length_c   1.000
_cell.angle_alpha   90.00
_cell.angle_beta   90.00
_cell.angle_gamma   90.00
#
_symmetry.space_group_name_H-M   'P 1'
#
loop_
_entity.id
_entity.type
_entity.pdbx_description
1 polymer ?
#
loop_
_entity_poly.entity_id
_entity_poly.type
_entity_poly.pdbx_seq_one_letter_code
_entity_poly.pdbx_strand_id
1 'polypeptide(L)'
;MEADRESGADFRVNVKSKKHVREQLEKYKDLFKKLLDGQCHISEEDKAKLLQEMVVNFEFTVQENLVIGGLSWDEVSEEYCEDYDSTINDILDEKIVETACKRNSYPKQIRNQVVRSLRAERKLLGLYEQAVKPQDLKPDPAQDSAIRNVSAAAPEMFKQASTVMKSLKSLKQAAEGLRQVLDMQPSAESVEIDREVFGSSVGDVCPDLHHRLPSTIKRAASDSEYSADYVPAPKIIQMTDAN
;
A
#
# COMPACT_ATOMS: atom_id res chain seq x y z
N MET A 1 4.38 -18.42 69.82
CA MET A 1 2.93 -18.20 69.94
C MET A 1 2.72 -16.77 70.38
N GLU A 2 2.59 -15.85 69.45
CA GLU A 2 2.09 -14.49 69.69
C GLU A 2 1.46 -14.05 68.36
N ALA A 3 0.38 -14.75 68.03
CA ALA A 3 -0.59 -14.34 67.03
C ALA A 3 -1.86 -13.96 67.82
N ASP A 4 -2.53 -12.91 67.36
CA ASP A 4 -3.86 -12.45 67.79
C ASP A 4 -3.96 -11.69 69.13
N ARG A 5 -3.45 -10.46 69.13
CA ARG A 5 -3.99 -9.31 69.89
C ARG A 5 -3.90 -8.12 68.92
N GLU A 6 -4.92 -7.41 68.45
CA GLU A 6 -6.32 -7.22 68.83
C GLU A 6 -7.11 -6.99 67.52
N SER A 7 -8.15 -7.79 67.26
CA SER A 7 -9.28 -7.32 66.44
C SER A 7 -10.41 -6.99 67.40
N GLY A 8 -10.14 -6.06 68.32
CA GLY A 8 -11.15 -5.48 69.18
C GLY A 8 -12.01 -4.54 68.33
N ALA A 9 -13.33 -4.67 68.41
CA ALA A 9 -14.21 -3.64 67.88
C ALA A 9 -13.79 -2.28 68.45
N ASP A 10 -13.68 -1.27 67.60
CA ASP A 10 -13.42 0.08 68.09
C ASP A 10 -14.61 0.53 68.94
N PHE A 11 -14.39 0.67 70.25
CA PHE A 11 -15.42 1.07 71.21
C PHE A 11 -15.66 2.58 71.22
N ARG A 12 -14.87 3.35 70.47
CA ARG A 12 -15.01 4.80 70.36
C ARG A 12 -16.27 5.15 69.58
N VAL A 13 -16.90 6.25 69.96
CA VAL A 13 -18.14 6.69 69.32
C VAL A 13 -17.83 7.35 67.99
N ASN A 14 -18.44 6.85 66.92
CA ASN A 14 -18.27 7.39 65.58
C ASN A 14 -19.16 8.63 65.36
N VAL A 15 -18.54 9.76 65.07
CA VAL A 15 -19.20 11.04 64.81
C VAL A 15 -18.93 11.51 63.39
N LYS A 16 -19.93 12.13 62.74
CA LYS A 16 -19.83 12.54 61.33
C LYS A 16 -19.12 13.87 61.11
N SER A 17 -19.04 14.74 62.13
CA SER A 17 -18.49 16.09 62.01
C SER A 17 -17.73 16.51 63.26
N LYS A 18 -16.47 16.92 63.10
CA LYS A 18 -15.62 17.50 64.15
C LYS A 18 -16.20 18.80 64.71
N LYS A 19 -16.80 19.62 63.83
CA LYS A 19 -17.42 20.90 64.20
C LYS A 19 -18.54 20.74 65.20
N HIS A 20 -19.44 19.77 64.99
CA HIS A 20 -20.53 19.53 65.92
C HIS A 20 -20.04 19.14 67.32
N VAL A 21 -18.98 18.34 67.41
CA VAL A 21 -18.37 17.98 68.70
C VAL A 21 -17.80 19.20 69.40
N ARG A 22 -17.07 20.07 68.68
CA ARG A 22 -16.55 21.32 69.23
C ARG A 22 -17.66 22.24 69.76
N GLU A 23 -18.75 22.39 69.02
CA GLU A 23 -19.90 23.19 69.45
C GLU A 23 -20.56 22.65 70.73
N GLN A 24 -20.65 21.32 70.87
CA GLN A 24 -21.18 20.70 72.09
C GLN A 24 -20.22 20.88 73.27
N LEU A 25 -18.92 20.72 73.04
CA LEU A 25 -17.89 20.88 74.05
C LEU A 25 -17.91 22.29 74.65
N GLU A 26 -18.11 23.31 73.82
CA GLU A 26 -18.25 24.70 74.28
C GLU A 26 -19.50 24.91 75.16
N LYS A 27 -20.63 24.29 74.81
CA LYS A 27 -21.83 24.32 75.67
C LYS A 27 -21.59 23.66 77.03
N TYR A 28 -20.83 22.56 77.07
CA TYR A 28 -20.48 21.89 78.32
C TYR A 28 -19.52 22.75 79.18
N LYS A 29 -18.60 23.50 78.58
CA LYS A 29 -17.77 24.49 79.31
C LYS A 29 -18.62 25.53 80.01
N ASP A 30 -19.63 26.06 79.31
CA ASP A 30 -20.55 27.04 79.90
C ASP A 30 -21.39 26.45 81.05
N LEU A 31 -21.70 25.16 81.00
CA LEU A 31 -22.34 24.44 82.11
C LEU A 31 -21.38 24.27 83.30
N PHE A 32 -20.11 23.94 83.07
CA PHE A 32 -19.12 23.83 84.15
C PHE A 32 -18.86 25.17 84.83
N LYS A 33 -18.83 26.28 84.06
CA LYS A 33 -18.79 27.64 84.62
C LYS A 33 -19.97 27.89 85.55
N LYS A 34 -21.20 27.69 85.06
CA LYS A 34 -22.42 27.86 85.86
C LYS A 34 -22.46 26.97 87.11
N LEU A 35 -21.93 25.75 87.03
CA LEU A 35 -21.86 24.82 88.16
C LEU A 35 -20.93 25.33 89.26
N LEU A 36 -19.75 25.86 88.89
CA LEU A 36 -18.77 26.39 89.84
C LEU A 36 -19.17 27.77 90.40
N ASP A 37 -19.86 28.59 89.62
CA ASP A 37 -20.44 29.86 90.08
C ASP A 37 -21.48 29.65 91.20
N GLY A 38 -22.22 28.54 91.16
CA GLY A 38 -23.18 28.15 92.19
C GLY A 38 -22.56 27.65 93.50
N GLN A 39 -21.25 27.43 93.56
CA GLN A 39 -20.55 26.93 94.75
C GLN A 39 -19.97 28.11 95.56
N CYS A 40 -20.60 28.44 96.69
CA CYS A 40 -20.19 29.57 97.53
C CYS A 40 -18.98 29.30 98.45
N HIS A 41 -18.49 28.06 98.51
CA HIS A 41 -17.49 27.61 99.50
C HIS A 41 -16.05 27.54 98.98
N ILE A 42 -15.80 27.91 97.72
CA ILE A 42 -14.50 27.81 97.06
C ILE A 42 -13.99 29.23 96.76
N SER A 43 -12.69 29.48 96.98
CA SER A 43 -12.06 30.75 96.58
C SER A 43 -12.11 30.92 95.06
N GLU A 44 -12.26 32.15 94.58
CA GLU A 44 -12.30 32.45 93.13
C GLU A 44 -11.04 31.97 92.39
N GLU A 45 -9.89 31.99 93.05
CA GLU A 45 -8.62 31.49 92.48
C GLU A 45 -8.61 29.95 92.32
N ASP A 46 -9.20 29.23 93.27
CA ASP A 46 -9.28 27.77 93.23
C ASP A 46 -10.38 27.31 92.27
N LYS A 47 -11.47 28.07 92.14
CA LYS A 47 -12.51 27.84 91.12
C LYS A 47 -11.96 27.94 89.71
N ALA A 48 -11.14 28.95 89.43
CA ALA A 48 -10.57 29.13 88.10
C ALA A 48 -9.63 27.99 87.72
N LYS A 49 -8.77 27.54 88.65
CA LYS A 49 -7.89 26.38 88.45
C LYS A 49 -8.69 25.10 88.24
N LEU A 50 -9.69 24.86 89.09
CA LEU A 50 -10.54 23.68 88.99
C LEU A 50 -11.35 23.65 87.69
N LEU A 51 -11.86 24.80 87.24
CA LEU A 51 -12.54 24.92 85.96
C LEU A 51 -11.60 24.57 84.81
N GLN A 52 -10.38 25.10 84.82
CA GLN A 52 -9.39 24.83 83.77
C GLN A 52 -9.01 23.34 83.72
N GLU A 53 -8.71 22.73 84.86
CA GLU A 53 -8.37 21.30 84.94
C GLU A 53 -9.55 20.41 84.53
N MET A 54 -10.77 20.73 84.99
CA MET A 54 -11.98 19.98 84.63
C MET A 54 -12.27 20.06 83.14
N VAL A 55 -12.15 21.25 82.54
CA VAL A 55 -12.35 21.43 81.11
C VAL A 55 -11.30 20.64 80.33
N VAL A 56 -10.01 20.84 80.59
CA VAL A 56 -8.93 20.14 79.85
C VAL A 56 -9.07 18.62 79.95
N ASN A 57 -9.30 18.09 81.15
CA ASN A 57 -9.46 16.64 81.35
C ASN A 57 -10.72 16.11 80.66
N PHE A 58 -11.83 16.84 80.71
CA PHE A 58 -13.07 16.46 80.03
C PHE A 58 -12.91 16.50 78.51
N GLU A 59 -12.34 17.57 77.95
CA GLU A 59 -12.08 17.69 76.52
C GLU A 59 -11.19 16.55 76.03
N PHE A 60 -10.07 16.29 76.72
CA PHE A 60 -9.15 15.21 76.37
C PHE A 60 -9.82 13.84 76.42
N THR A 61 -10.57 13.56 77.50
CA THR A 61 -11.30 12.29 77.64
C THR A 61 -12.33 12.12 76.52
N VAL A 62 -13.07 13.17 76.17
CA VAL A 62 -14.03 13.12 75.07
C VAL A 62 -13.31 12.88 73.75
N GLN A 63 -12.19 13.56 73.49
CA GLN A 63 -11.43 13.41 72.24
C GLN A 63 -10.86 12.01 72.05
N GLU A 64 -10.33 11.37 73.11
CA GLU A 64 -9.82 9.99 73.05
C GLU A 64 -10.92 8.95 72.79
N ASN A 65 -12.15 9.22 73.24
CA ASN A 65 -13.28 8.31 73.13
C ASN A 65 -14.11 8.53 71.84
N LEU A 66 -13.68 9.43 70.95
CA LEU A 66 -14.36 9.75 69.71
C LEU A 66 -13.53 9.36 68.49
N VAL A 67 -14.24 8.96 67.44
CA VAL A 67 -13.67 8.70 66.10
C VAL A 67 -14.53 9.45 65.10
N ILE A 68 -13.89 10.09 64.11
CA ILE A 68 -14.60 10.82 63.06
C ILE A 68 -14.29 10.17 61.72
N GLY A 69 -15.28 9.47 61.16
CA GLY A 69 -15.10 8.79 59.86
C GLY A 69 -14.03 7.69 59.87
N GLY A 70 -13.75 7.09 61.03
CA GLY A 70 -12.71 6.06 61.19
C GLY A 70 -11.32 6.59 61.56
N LEU A 71 -11.14 7.91 61.64
CA LEU A 71 -9.89 8.56 62.02
C LEU A 71 -9.97 9.10 63.46
N SER A 72 -8.82 9.15 64.15
CA SER A 72 -8.72 9.73 65.49
C SER A 72 -8.86 11.26 65.45
N TRP A 73 -9.14 11.86 66.62
CA TRP A 73 -9.39 13.30 66.72
C TRP A 73 -8.27 14.19 66.13
N ASP A 74 -7.02 13.78 66.27
CA ASP A 74 -5.84 14.52 65.78
C ASP A 74 -5.57 14.31 64.29
N GLU A 75 -5.91 13.15 63.74
CA GLU A 75 -5.75 12.82 62.32
C GLU A 75 -6.82 13.49 61.44
N VAL A 76 -7.95 13.87 62.05
CA VAL A 76 -9.05 14.53 61.35
C VAL A 76 -8.65 15.99 61.11
N SER A 77 -8.38 16.29 59.84
CA SER A 77 -8.13 17.65 59.36
C SER A 77 -9.19 18.61 59.87
N GLU A 78 -8.75 19.77 60.35
CA GLU A 78 -9.67 20.84 60.72
C GLU A 78 -10.42 21.30 59.47
N GLU A 79 -11.75 21.40 59.60
CA GLU A 79 -12.64 21.82 58.52
C GLU A 79 -12.14 23.14 57.91
N TYR A 80 -11.94 23.10 56.59
CA TYR A 80 -11.27 24.10 55.77
C TYR A 80 -11.64 25.54 56.14
N CYS A 81 -10.62 26.40 56.25
CA CYS A 81 -10.83 27.83 56.41
C CYS A 81 -11.59 28.38 55.20
N GLU A 82 -12.57 29.26 55.43
CA GLU A 82 -13.43 29.86 54.38
C GLU A 82 -12.61 30.56 53.26
N ASP A 83 -11.40 31.01 53.57
CA ASP A 83 -10.46 31.62 52.61
C ASP A 83 -9.94 30.64 51.54
N TYR A 84 -9.87 29.34 51.86
CA TYR A 84 -9.42 28.31 50.92
C TYR A 84 -10.47 28.05 49.82
N ASP A 85 -11.76 28.08 50.18
CA ASP A 85 -12.85 27.90 49.23
C ASP A 85 -12.91 29.04 48.22
N SER A 86 -12.67 30.29 48.65
CA SER A 86 -12.57 31.43 47.73
C SER A 86 -11.40 31.24 46.76
N THR A 87 -10.23 30.83 47.27
CA THR A 87 -9.03 30.62 46.45
C THR A 87 -9.22 29.52 45.41
N ILE A 88 -9.90 28.42 45.77
CA ILE A 88 -10.22 27.34 44.83
C ILE A 88 -11.13 27.83 43.71
N ASN A 89 -12.16 28.61 44.05
CA ASN A 89 -13.10 29.13 43.07
C ASN A 89 -12.41 30.09 42.08
N ASP A 90 -11.50 30.94 42.55
CA ASP A 90 -10.73 31.83 41.67
C ASP A 90 -9.84 31.04 40.70
N ILE A 91 -9.17 29.98 41.18
CA ILE A 91 -8.36 29.09 40.33
C ILE A 91 -9.25 28.39 39.30
N LEU A 92 -10.43 27.94 39.72
CA LEU A 92 -11.37 27.26 38.83
C LEU A 92 -11.84 28.21 37.71
N ASP A 93 -12.21 29.44 38.05
CA ASP A 93 -12.64 30.44 37.09
C ASP A 93 -11.52 30.82 36.12
N GLU A 94 -10.29 30.95 36.60
CA GLU A 94 -9.12 31.16 35.75
C GLU A 94 -8.99 30.02 34.72
N LYS A 95 -9.13 28.76 35.15
CA LYS A 95 -9.05 27.59 34.26
C LYS A 95 -10.21 27.49 33.29
N ILE A 96 -11.42 27.89 33.70
CA ILE A 96 -12.58 27.97 32.82
C ILE A 96 -12.33 29.00 31.70
N VAL A 97 -11.86 30.19 32.05
CA VAL A 97 -11.56 31.26 31.08
C VAL A 97 -10.42 30.86 30.15
N GLU A 98 -9.33 30.30 30.68
CA GLU A 98 -8.19 29.81 29.89
C GLU A 98 -8.67 28.78 28.86
N THR A 99 -9.50 27.82 29.30
CA THR A 99 -10.03 26.76 28.44
C THR A 99 -10.97 27.32 27.37
N ALA A 100 -11.86 28.25 27.72
CA ALA A 100 -12.75 28.91 26.77
C ALA A 100 -11.96 29.70 25.71
N CYS A 101 -10.94 30.43 26.14
CA CYS A 101 -10.03 31.15 25.25
C CYS A 101 -9.29 30.22 24.29
N LYS A 102 -8.76 29.09 24.77
CA LYS A 102 -8.11 28.07 23.93
C LYS A 102 -9.08 27.49 22.91
N ARG A 103 -10.29 27.09 23.33
CA ARG A 103 -11.34 26.54 22.45
C ARG A 103 -11.74 27.53 21.34
N ASN A 104 -11.76 28.83 21.62
CA ASN A 104 -12.12 29.85 20.63
C ASN A 104 -10.97 30.20 19.66
N SER A 105 -9.75 30.37 20.19
CA SER A 105 -8.64 30.95 19.42
C SER A 105 -7.78 29.92 18.71
N TYR A 106 -7.51 28.77 19.33
CA TYR A 106 -6.52 27.82 18.83
C TYR A 106 -6.95 27.15 17.52
N PRO A 107 -8.20 26.70 17.34
CA PRO A 107 -8.64 26.12 16.06
C PRO A 107 -8.45 27.08 14.87
N LYS A 108 -8.67 28.39 15.10
CA LYS A 108 -8.50 29.42 14.07
C LYS A 108 -7.02 29.60 13.69
N GLN A 109 -6.12 29.59 14.67
CA GLN A 109 -4.67 29.68 14.44
C GLN A 109 -4.12 28.43 13.76
N ILE A 110 -4.47 27.24 14.27
CA ILE A 110 -4.05 25.94 13.72
C ILE A 110 -4.51 25.81 12.27
N ARG A 111 -5.79 26.10 11.99
CA ARG A 111 -6.33 26.07 10.63
C ARG A 111 -5.50 26.92 9.67
N ASN A 112 -5.17 28.15 10.06
CA ASN A 112 -4.40 29.05 9.19
C ASN A 112 -2.99 28.50 8.90
N GLN A 113 -2.35 27.89 9.90
CA GLN A 113 -1.03 27.28 9.72
C GLN A 113 -1.09 26.04 8.83
N VAL A 114 -2.04 25.14 9.06
CA VAL A 114 -2.23 23.92 8.25
C VAL A 114 -2.59 24.26 6.80
N VAL A 115 -3.44 25.27 6.57
CA VAL A 115 -3.76 25.71 5.21
C VAL A 115 -2.52 26.27 4.50
N ARG A 116 -1.65 27.00 5.21
CA ARG A 116 -0.38 27.49 4.64
C ARG A 116 0.57 26.36 4.29
N SER A 117 0.73 25.36 5.17
CA SER A 117 1.60 24.21 4.92
C SER A 117 1.11 23.38 3.74
N LEU A 118 -0.18 23.05 3.68
CA LEU A 118 -0.77 22.31 2.56
C LEU A 118 -0.63 23.06 1.23
N ARG A 119 -0.77 24.39 1.24
CA ARG A 119 -0.53 25.21 0.03
C ARG A 119 0.94 25.18 -0.39
N ALA A 120 1.88 25.20 0.56
CA ALA A 120 3.30 25.12 0.27
C ALA A 120 3.67 23.75 -0.31
N GLU A 121 3.15 22.66 0.26
CA GLU A 121 3.33 21.30 -0.23
C GLU A 121 2.76 21.14 -1.65
N ARG A 122 1.55 21.65 -1.91
CA ARG A 122 0.98 21.64 -3.27
C ARG A 122 1.82 22.43 -4.26
N LYS A 123 2.40 23.57 -3.85
CA LYS A 123 3.32 24.34 -4.70
C LYS A 123 4.60 23.55 -5.01
N LEU A 124 5.15 22.85 -4.02
CA LEU A 124 6.32 21.99 -4.19
C LEU A 124 6.01 20.85 -5.18
N LEU A 125 4.86 20.20 -5.06
CA LEU A 125 4.42 19.14 -5.98
C LEU A 125 4.32 19.66 -7.43
N GLY A 126 3.83 20.88 -7.64
CA GLY A 126 3.78 21.49 -8.96
C GLY A 126 5.16 21.67 -9.63
N LEU A 127 6.24 21.76 -8.83
CA LEU A 127 7.61 21.79 -9.38
C LEU A 127 8.07 20.41 -9.87
N TYR A 128 7.59 19.32 -9.28
CA TYR A 128 7.90 17.96 -9.71
C TYR A 128 7.22 17.58 -11.02
N GLU A 129 5.99 18.03 -11.26
CA GLU A 129 5.22 17.74 -12.47
C GLU A 129 5.94 18.19 -13.75
N GLN A 130 6.72 19.27 -13.69
CA GLN A 130 7.45 19.80 -14.84
C GLN A 130 8.82 19.15 -15.06
N ALA A 131 9.35 18.39 -14.10
CA ALA A 131 10.71 17.87 -14.13
C ALA A 131 10.89 16.65 -15.05
N VAL A 132 9.81 15.94 -15.40
CA VAL A 132 9.87 14.70 -16.18
C VAL A 132 9.11 14.87 -17.49
N LYS A 133 9.74 15.52 -18.47
CA LYS A 133 9.32 15.35 -19.87
C LYS A 133 9.92 14.03 -20.37
N PRO A 134 9.10 13.07 -20.87
CA PRO A 134 9.64 11.87 -21.48
C PRO A 134 10.53 12.27 -22.65
N GLN A 135 11.72 11.70 -22.71
CA GLN A 135 12.65 11.95 -23.81
C GLN A 135 12.05 11.35 -25.08
N ASP A 136 11.80 12.19 -26.09
CA ASP A 136 11.29 11.73 -27.37
C ASP A 136 12.29 10.74 -27.99
N LEU A 137 11.91 9.46 -28.01
CA LEU A 137 12.67 8.40 -28.68
C LEU A 137 12.56 8.61 -30.18
N LYS A 138 13.60 9.19 -30.78
CA LYS A 138 13.72 9.24 -32.23
C LYS A 138 14.06 7.84 -32.74
N PRO A 139 13.37 7.34 -33.78
CA PRO A 139 13.73 6.08 -34.41
C PRO A 139 15.16 6.15 -34.96
N ASP A 140 15.89 5.05 -34.83
CA ASP A 140 17.25 4.94 -35.36
C ASP A 140 17.20 5.08 -36.90
N PRO A 141 17.92 6.05 -37.50
CA PRO A 141 17.94 6.25 -38.94
C PRO A 141 18.37 4.98 -39.72
N ALA A 142 19.19 4.12 -39.12
CA ALA A 142 19.55 2.84 -39.74
C ALA A 142 18.34 1.89 -39.82
N GLN A 143 17.55 1.80 -38.75
CA GLN A 143 16.33 0.98 -38.69
C GLN A 143 15.27 1.49 -39.68
N ASP A 144 15.06 2.80 -39.77
CA ASP A 144 14.10 3.39 -40.72
C ASP A 144 14.47 3.11 -42.18
N SER A 145 15.78 3.17 -42.51
CA SER A 145 16.27 2.84 -43.85
C SER A 145 16.02 1.36 -44.19
N ALA A 146 16.25 0.45 -43.24
CA ALA A 146 16.02 -0.97 -43.44
C ALA A 146 14.53 -1.29 -43.63
N ILE A 147 13.66 -0.72 -42.81
CA ILE A 147 12.21 -0.89 -42.93
C ILE A 147 11.71 -0.37 -44.29
N ARG A 148 12.22 0.78 -44.74
CA ARG A 148 11.85 1.36 -46.04
C ARG A 148 12.29 0.49 -47.22
N ASN A 149 13.51 -0.06 -47.17
CA ASN A 149 14.00 -0.94 -48.21
C ASN A 149 13.21 -2.25 -48.28
N VAL A 150 12.94 -2.88 -47.14
CA VAL A 150 12.15 -4.13 -47.07
C VAL A 150 10.72 -3.90 -47.55
N SER A 151 10.09 -2.81 -47.12
CA SER A 151 8.72 -2.47 -47.54
C SER A 151 8.60 -2.15 -49.04
N ALA A 152 9.66 -1.60 -49.65
CA ALA A 152 9.70 -1.37 -51.10
C ALA A 152 9.92 -2.69 -51.89
N ALA A 153 10.79 -3.57 -51.42
CA ALA A 153 11.16 -4.80 -52.13
C ALA A 153 10.14 -5.95 -51.97
N ALA A 154 9.51 -6.08 -50.79
CA ALA A 154 8.63 -7.20 -50.48
C ALA A 154 7.44 -7.38 -51.46
N PRO A 155 6.74 -6.31 -51.91
CA PRO A 155 5.62 -6.46 -52.84
C PRO A 155 6.06 -6.97 -54.22
N GLU A 156 7.24 -6.59 -54.70
CA GLU A 156 7.77 -7.03 -55.98
C GLU A 156 8.16 -8.51 -55.93
N MET A 157 8.88 -8.91 -54.88
CA MET A 157 9.21 -10.31 -54.64
C MET A 157 7.96 -11.19 -54.52
N PHE A 158 6.91 -10.70 -53.83
CA PHE A 158 5.65 -11.43 -53.72
C PHE A 158 4.96 -11.62 -55.08
N LYS A 159 4.96 -10.60 -55.95
CA LYS A 159 4.41 -10.72 -57.31
C LYS A 159 5.17 -11.75 -58.14
N GLN A 160 6.50 -11.74 -58.06
CA GLN A 160 7.33 -12.73 -58.75
C GLN A 160 7.04 -14.14 -58.24
N ALA A 161 7.01 -14.35 -56.93
CA ALA A 161 6.68 -15.64 -56.32
C ALA A 161 5.26 -16.13 -56.73
N SER A 162 4.26 -15.24 -56.74
CA SER A 162 2.91 -15.56 -57.19
C SER A 162 2.88 -15.98 -58.67
N THR A 163 3.68 -15.32 -59.51
CA THR A 163 3.78 -15.63 -60.93
C THR A 163 4.44 -16.99 -61.17
N VAL A 164 5.54 -17.27 -60.48
CA VAL A 164 6.23 -18.58 -60.52
C VAL A 164 5.30 -19.69 -60.05
N MET A 165 4.52 -19.47 -58.99
CA MET A 165 3.57 -20.46 -58.50
C MET A 165 2.47 -20.79 -59.52
N LYS A 166 1.97 -19.77 -60.25
CA LYS A 166 0.99 -19.96 -61.32
C LYS A 166 1.59 -20.72 -62.51
N SER A 167 2.80 -20.35 -62.95
CA SER A 167 3.45 -21.04 -64.08
C SER A 167 3.86 -22.47 -63.74
N LEU A 168 4.26 -22.73 -62.49
CA LEU A 168 4.54 -24.08 -62.02
C LEU A 168 3.28 -24.96 -62.06
N LYS A 169 2.12 -24.43 -61.67
CA LYS A 169 0.85 -25.14 -61.75
C LYS A 169 0.48 -25.50 -63.19
N SER A 170 0.65 -24.58 -64.13
CA SER A 170 0.38 -24.86 -65.55
C SER A 170 1.38 -25.86 -66.13
N LEU A 171 2.66 -25.76 -65.78
CA LEU A 171 3.69 -26.71 -66.19
C LEU A 171 3.39 -28.12 -65.68
N LYS A 172 2.98 -28.26 -64.41
CA LYS A 172 2.56 -29.55 -63.83
C LYS A 172 1.41 -30.17 -64.63
N GLN A 173 0.39 -29.38 -64.99
CA GLN A 173 -0.75 -29.86 -65.78
C GLN A 173 -0.32 -30.32 -67.17
N ALA A 174 0.58 -29.57 -67.83
CA ALA A 174 1.11 -29.96 -69.14
C ALA A 174 1.92 -31.27 -69.06
N ALA A 175 2.75 -31.43 -68.03
CA ALA A 175 3.52 -32.65 -67.80
C ALA A 175 2.63 -33.86 -67.50
N GLU A 176 1.58 -33.70 -66.70
CA GLU A 176 0.59 -34.76 -66.44
C GLU A 176 -0.18 -35.14 -67.70
N GLY A 177 -0.56 -34.17 -68.54
CA GLY A 177 -1.22 -34.42 -69.83
C GLY A 177 -0.30 -35.17 -70.81
N LEU A 178 0.97 -34.78 -70.90
CA LEU A 178 1.95 -35.51 -71.72
C LEU A 178 2.16 -36.94 -71.23
N ARG A 179 2.27 -37.14 -69.91
CA ARG A 179 2.35 -38.48 -69.32
C ARG A 179 1.12 -39.31 -69.68
N GLN A 180 -0.08 -38.74 -69.58
CA GLN A 180 -1.31 -39.42 -69.96
C GLN A 180 -1.29 -39.85 -71.43
N VAL A 181 -0.83 -39.01 -72.35
CA VAL A 181 -0.70 -39.38 -73.78
C VAL A 181 0.29 -40.53 -73.98
N LEU A 182 1.43 -40.52 -73.27
CA LEU A 182 2.43 -41.59 -73.36
C LEU A 182 1.94 -42.92 -72.76
N ASP A 183 1.07 -42.88 -71.74
CA ASP A 183 0.51 -44.07 -71.10
C ASP A 183 -0.67 -44.68 -71.89
N MET A 184 -1.24 -43.96 -72.88
CA MET A 184 -2.31 -44.48 -73.73
C MET A 184 -1.73 -45.45 -74.77
N GLN A 185 -2.29 -46.66 -74.86
CA GLN A 185 -1.95 -47.57 -75.96
C GLN A 185 -2.49 -47.04 -77.30
N PRO A 186 -1.71 -47.17 -78.40
CA PRO A 186 -2.19 -46.77 -79.72
C PRO A 186 -3.45 -47.56 -80.08
N SER A 187 -4.43 -46.86 -80.68
CA SER A 187 -5.67 -47.48 -81.17
C SER A 187 -5.34 -48.60 -82.16
N ALA A 188 -6.11 -49.68 -82.16
CA ALA A 188 -5.93 -50.79 -83.09
C ALA A 188 -5.86 -50.33 -84.56
N GLU A 189 -6.66 -49.32 -84.91
CA GLU A 189 -6.66 -48.69 -86.25
C GLU A 189 -5.34 -47.98 -86.57
N SER A 190 -4.76 -47.26 -85.60
CA SER A 190 -3.45 -46.62 -85.79
C SER A 190 -2.31 -47.63 -85.91
N VAL A 191 -2.37 -48.74 -85.18
CA VAL A 191 -1.38 -49.83 -85.29
C VAL A 191 -1.50 -50.54 -86.65
N GLU A 192 -2.71 -50.73 -87.17
CA GLU A 192 -2.93 -51.30 -88.50
C GLU A 192 -2.40 -50.39 -89.61
N ILE A 193 -2.66 -49.08 -89.54
CA ILE A 193 -2.13 -48.11 -90.50
C ILE A 193 -0.60 -48.04 -90.43
N ASP A 194 0.00 -47.97 -89.23
CA ASP A 194 1.47 -47.97 -89.10
C ASP A 194 2.08 -49.26 -89.64
N ARG A 195 1.38 -50.39 -89.51
CA ARG A 195 1.80 -51.67 -90.05
C ARG A 195 1.64 -51.75 -91.57
N GLU A 196 0.62 -51.12 -92.16
CA GLU A 196 0.46 -50.98 -93.61
C GLU A 196 1.50 -50.03 -94.24
N VAL A 197 1.82 -48.92 -93.56
CA VAL A 197 2.70 -47.88 -94.10
C VAL A 197 4.18 -48.21 -93.86
N PHE A 198 4.52 -48.81 -92.72
CA PHE A 198 5.92 -49.06 -92.32
C PHE A 198 6.28 -50.55 -92.16
N GLY A 199 5.32 -51.49 -92.24
CA GLY A 199 5.57 -52.93 -92.22
C GLY A 199 5.83 -53.51 -93.61
N SER A 200 7.09 -53.52 -94.07
CA SER A 200 7.49 -53.98 -95.42
C SER A 200 8.02 -55.43 -95.47
N SER A 201 7.67 -56.20 -96.52
CA SER A 201 8.61 -56.72 -97.56
C SER A 201 8.24 -58.11 -98.14
N VAL A 202 8.19 -58.23 -99.49
CA VAL A 202 9.00 -59.14 -100.35
C VAL A 202 8.93 -58.63 -101.80
N GLY A 203 10.08 -58.35 -102.43
CA GLY A 203 10.22 -58.42 -103.89
C GLY A 203 10.76 -57.17 -104.62
N ASP A 204 12.09 -57.06 -104.62
CA ASP A 204 12.93 -56.57 -105.73
C ASP A 204 13.09 -55.05 -106.02
N VAL A 205 14.34 -54.72 -106.33
CA VAL A 205 14.89 -53.49 -106.94
C VAL A 205 15.10 -52.24 -106.06
N CYS A 206 16.38 -51.89 -105.88
CA CYS A 206 16.91 -50.58 -105.48
C CYS A 206 16.89 -49.62 -106.70
N PRO A 207 16.73 -48.29 -106.58
CA PRO A 207 17.85 -47.47 -106.08
C PRO A 207 17.50 -46.19 -105.27
N ASP A 208 18.43 -45.85 -104.40
CA ASP A 208 18.95 -44.53 -104.00
C ASP A 208 18.11 -43.25 -104.23
N LEU A 209 17.83 -42.54 -103.14
CA LEU A 209 17.85 -41.06 -102.97
C LEU A 209 17.08 -40.69 -101.69
N HIS A 210 17.68 -39.91 -100.77
CA HIS A 210 17.05 -38.82 -99.98
C HIS A 210 18.10 -38.25 -98.99
N HIS A 211 18.61 -37.04 -99.22
CA HIS A 211 18.08 -35.76 -98.75
C HIS A 211 17.96 -35.59 -97.21
N ARG A 212 18.87 -34.73 -96.69
CA ARG A 212 18.59 -33.57 -95.81
C ARG A 212 18.10 -33.85 -94.38
N LEU A 213 19.03 -33.84 -93.43
CA LEU A 213 18.76 -33.57 -92.00
C LEU A 213 19.25 -32.16 -91.61
N PRO A 214 18.42 -31.31 -90.99
CA PRO A 214 18.83 -30.02 -90.46
C PRO A 214 19.55 -30.13 -89.11
N SER A 215 20.49 -29.21 -88.91
CA SER A 215 21.39 -29.00 -87.77
C SER A 215 20.72 -28.89 -86.40
N THR A 216 21.29 -29.58 -85.40
CA THR A 216 20.93 -29.47 -83.97
C THR A 216 21.58 -28.25 -83.29
N ILE A 217 20.77 -27.65 -82.42
CA ILE A 217 20.91 -26.35 -81.74
C ILE A 217 21.94 -26.41 -80.59
N LYS A 218 22.81 -25.40 -80.49
CA LYS A 218 23.78 -25.24 -79.38
C LYS A 218 23.11 -24.61 -78.16
N ARG A 219 23.32 -25.22 -76.99
CA ARG A 219 22.85 -24.76 -75.67
C ARG A 219 23.94 -23.87 -75.04
N ALA A 220 23.62 -22.63 -74.68
CA ALA A 220 24.50 -21.76 -73.92
C ALA A 220 24.31 -22.03 -72.43
N ALA A 221 25.39 -22.38 -71.73
CA ALA A 221 25.44 -22.52 -70.28
C ALA A 221 26.46 -21.51 -69.76
N SER A 222 25.99 -20.54 -68.99
CA SER A 222 26.83 -19.64 -68.20
C SER A 222 26.00 -19.15 -67.03
N ASP A 223 26.09 -19.85 -65.90
CA ASP A 223 25.71 -19.39 -64.57
C ASP A 223 26.51 -20.22 -63.56
N SER A 224 27.72 -19.74 -63.25
CA SER A 224 28.57 -20.32 -62.21
C SER A 224 29.35 -19.21 -61.48
N GLU A 225 28.65 -18.25 -60.89
CA GLU A 225 29.27 -17.24 -60.02
C GLU A 225 28.33 -16.83 -58.86
N TYR A 226 27.81 -17.79 -58.10
CA TYR A 226 27.17 -17.49 -56.80
C TYR A 226 27.33 -18.68 -55.85
N SER A 227 28.53 -18.90 -55.32
CA SER A 227 28.73 -19.97 -54.32
C SER A 227 29.78 -19.71 -53.24
N ALA A 228 30.35 -18.50 -53.10
CA ALA A 228 31.57 -18.36 -52.27
C ALA A 228 31.47 -17.57 -50.95
N ASP A 229 30.44 -16.78 -50.64
CA ASP A 229 30.58 -15.77 -49.56
C ASP A 229 29.51 -15.78 -48.46
N TYR A 230 29.02 -16.95 -48.04
CA TYR A 230 28.20 -17.03 -46.81
C TYR A 230 28.98 -17.65 -45.64
N VAL A 231 29.41 -16.80 -44.70
CA VAL A 231 29.90 -17.19 -43.38
C VAL A 231 28.89 -16.71 -42.33
N PRO A 232 28.23 -17.61 -41.56
CA PRO A 232 27.32 -17.20 -40.50
C PRO A 232 28.11 -16.70 -39.28
N ALA A 233 27.74 -15.52 -38.76
CA ALA A 233 28.32 -14.95 -37.53
C ALA A 233 27.85 -15.73 -36.27
N PRO A 234 28.69 -15.85 -35.22
CA PRO A 234 28.34 -16.56 -33.99
C PRO A 234 27.30 -15.81 -33.16
N LYS A 235 26.35 -16.56 -32.58
CA LYS A 235 25.33 -16.08 -31.63
C LYS A 235 25.98 -15.40 -30.42
N ILE A 236 25.67 -14.13 -30.21
CA ILE A 236 25.92 -13.44 -28.94
C ILE A 236 24.81 -13.85 -27.97
N ILE A 237 25.17 -14.60 -26.94
CA ILE A 237 24.33 -14.87 -25.77
C ILE A 237 24.43 -13.62 -24.89
N GLN A 238 23.34 -12.85 -24.77
CA GLN A 238 23.24 -11.82 -23.74
C GLN A 238 22.91 -12.51 -22.42
N MET A 239 23.88 -12.54 -21.50
CA MET A 239 23.61 -12.78 -20.09
C MET A 239 22.93 -11.53 -19.52
N THR A 240 21.68 -11.69 -19.10
CA THR A 240 21.01 -10.78 -18.19
C THR A 240 21.59 -10.99 -16.80
N ASP A 241 22.43 -10.06 -16.35
CA ASP A 241 22.74 -9.95 -14.92
C ASP A 241 21.88 -8.86 -14.30
N ALA A 242 21.11 -9.31 -13.31
CA ALA A 242 20.39 -8.49 -12.37
C ALA A 242 21.38 -7.85 -11.38
N ASN A 243 21.26 -6.54 -11.18
CA ASN A 243 21.27 -5.85 -9.88
C ASN A 243 20.89 -4.38 -10.08
#